data_AF-A0A8S9GAV8-F1
#
_entry.id   AF-A0A8S9GAV8-F1
#
_cell.length_a   1.000
_cell.length_b   1.000
_cell.length_c   1.000
_cell.angle_alpha   90.00
_cell.angle_beta   90.00
_cell.angle_gamma   90.00
#
_symmetry.space_group_name_H-M   'P 1'
#
loop_
_entity.id
_entity.type
_entity.pdbx_description
1 polymer ?
#
loop_
_entity_poly.entity_id
_entity_poly.type
_entity_poly.pdbx_seq_one_letter_code
_entity_poly.pdbx_strand_id
1 'polypeptide(L)'
;MTRKKSDGNFVSDEAKKRAEELTVLLTQNPSTQVSHNVAACLDDEYSRVFGPERSGRVRCVGRGPAPSKLAKQCTAARFEANNAEVVQMKTKMTSLETQVESLTGIIQQLLSTRSNDSSILWTAYGNLLNPSTQFISQ
;
A
#
# COMPACT_ATOMS: atom_id res chain seq x y z
N MET A 1 -32.58 -7.53 -8.99
CA MET A 1 -31.12 -7.75 -9.15
C MET A 1 -30.89 -8.30 -10.55
N THR A 2 -30.20 -7.55 -11.39
CA THR A 2 -29.89 -7.96 -12.76
C THR A 2 -28.67 -8.87 -12.73
N ARG A 3 -28.87 -10.18 -12.90
CA ARG A 3 -27.75 -11.14 -12.92
C ARG A 3 -27.08 -11.10 -14.29
N LYS A 4 -25.78 -10.80 -14.30
CA LYS A 4 -24.91 -10.86 -15.48
C LYS A 4 -23.81 -11.90 -15.28
N LYS A 5 -23.35 -12.50 -16.38
CA LYS A 5 -22.19 -13.40 -16.45
C LYS A 5 -20.89 -12.58 -16.33
N SER A 6 -19.75 -13.27 -16.19
CA SER A 6 -18.42 -12.66 -16.25
C SER A 6 -18.22 -11.79 -17.48
N ASP A 7 -18.81 -12.20 -18.60
CA ASP A 7 -18.65 -11.58 -19.91
C ASP A 7 -19.55 -10.35 -20.10
N GLY A 8 -20.27 -9.93 -19.05
CA GLY A 8 -21.15 -8.75 -19.07
C GLY A 8 -22.54 -8.99 -19.68
N ASN A 9 -22.76 -10.15 -20.33
CA ASN A 9 -24.08 -10.52 -20.83
C ASN A 9 -25.04 -10.95 -19.70
N PHE A 10 -26.35 -10.80 -19.93
CA PHE A 10 -27.37 -11.24 -18.97
C PHE A 10 -27.41 -12.76 -18.86
N VAL A 11 -27.77 -13.26 -17.66
CA VAL A 11 -27.88 -14.70 -17.40
C VAL A 11 -29.12 -15.31 -18.06
N SER A 12 -30.21 -14.54 -18.19
CA SER A 12 -31.46 -14.96 -18.84
C SER A 12 -32.16 -13.78 -19.52
N ASP A 13 -33.05 -14.07 -20.47
CA ASP A 13 -33.87 -13.05 -21.14
C ASP A 13 -34.80 -12.32 -20.16
N GLU A 14 -35.29 -13.04 -19.14
CA GLU A 14 -36.06 -12.42 -18.06
C GLU A 14 -35.22 -11.39 -17.28
N ALA A 15 -33.95 -11.72 -16.97
CA ALA A 15 -33.06 -10.81 -16.27
C ALA A 15 -32.76 -9.56 -17.11
N LYS A 16 -32.66 -9.72 -18.44
CA LYS A 16 -32.52 -8.62 -19.39
C LYS A 16 -33.77 -7.75 -19.42
N LYS A 17 -34.95 -8.34 -19.59
CA LYS A 17 -36.24 -7.63 -19.62
C LYS A 17 -36.45 -6.78 -18.37
N ARG A 18 -36.27 -7.36 -17.17
CA ARG A 18 -36.39 -6.63 -15.90
C ARG A 18 -35.35 -5.50 -15.77
N ALA A 19 -34.15 -5.66 -16.34
CA ALA A 19 -33.14 -4.61 -16.34
C ALA A 19 -33.59 -3.40 -17.19
N GLU A 20 -34.15 -3.69 -18.36
CA GLU A 20 -34.65 -2.70 -19.30
C GLU A 20 -35.86 -1.95 -18.72
N GLU A 21 -36.84 -2.67 -18.17
CA GLU A 21 -38.00 -2.09 -17.48
C GLU A 21 -37.59 -1.14 -16.35
N LEU A 22 -36.65 -1.57 -15.50
CA LEU A 22 -36.12 -0.73 -14.42
C LEU A 22 -35.44 0.53 -14.98
N THR A 23 -34.66 0.38 -16.05
CA THR A 23 -33.98 1.52 -16.68
C THR A 23 -34.99 2.54 -17.20
N VAL A 24 -36.07 2.08 -17.85
CA VAL A 24 -37.14 2.94 -18.36
C VAL A 24 -37.82 3.73 -17.24
N LEU A 25 -38.20 3.07 -16.14
CA LEU A 25 -38.84 3.73 -14.99
C LEU A 25 -37.92 4.79 -14.36
N LEU A 26 -36.64 4.47 -14.20
CA LEU A 26 -35.66 5.39 -13.64
C LEU A 26 -35.40 6.58 -14.57
N THR A 27 -35.46 6.41 -15.90
CA THR A 27 -35.35 7.52 -16.85
C THR A 27 -36.59 8.42 -16.82
N GLN A 28 -37.78 7.87 -16.61
CA GLN A 28 -39.02 8.64 -16.49
C GLN A 28 -39.08 9.49 -15.21
N ASN A 29 -38.45 9.02 -14.12
CA ASN A 29 -38.40 9.71 -12.84
C ASN A 29 -36.95 10.09 -12.45
N PRO A 30 -36.34 11.12 -13.05
CA PRO A 30 -34.93 11.45 -12.81
C PRO A 30 -34.64 11.93 -11.38
N SER A 31 -35.66 12.35 -10.62
CA SER A 31 -35.53 12.83 -9.23
C SER A 31 -34.97 11.76 -8.27
N THR A 32 -35.21 10.47 -8.55
CA THR A 32 -34.76 9.35 -7.71
C THR A 32 -33.33 8.89 -8.00
N GLN A 33 -32.71 9.38 -9.08
CA GLN A 33 -31.40 8.90 -9.53
C GLN A 33 -30.19 9.65 -8.95
N VAL A 34 -30.36 10.90 -8.48
CA VAL A 34 -29.20 11.82 -8.29
C VAL A 34 -29.23 12.60 -6.97
N SER A 35 -29.95 12.13 -5.95
CA SER A 35 -29.85 12.74 -4.63
C SER A 35 -29.02 11.88 -3.68
N HIS A 36 -28.06 12.50 -3.00
CA HIS A 36 -27.34 11.86 -1.90
C HIS A 36 -28.29 11.40 -0.77
N ASN A 37 -29.51 11.95 -0.73
CA ASN A 37 -30.51 11.76 0.32
C ASN A 37 -31.84 11.17 -0.20
N VAL A 38 -31.80 10.23 -1.16
CA VAL A 38 -33.03 9.52 -1.56
C VAL A 38 -33.54 8.71 -0.36
N ALA A 39 -34.73 9.07 0.13
CA ALA A 39 -35.43 8.32 1.15
C ALA A 39 -35.80 6.94 0.59
N ALA A 40 -35.51 5.88 1.34
CA ALA A 40 -35.95 4.54 0.97
C ALA A 40 -37.49 4.49 1.02
N CYS A 41 -38.11 4.15 -0.11
CA CYS A 41 -39.56 3.97 -0.24
C CYS A 41 -39.88 2.52 -0.56
N LEU A 42 -40.99 2.00 -0.03
CA LEU A 42 -41.46 0.64 -0.31
C LEU A 42 -42.08 0.49 -1.71
N ASP A 43 -42.55 1.58 -2.32
CA ASP A 43 -43.10 1.63 -3.70
C ASP A 43 -42.13 2.35 -4.67
N ASP A 44 -40.83 2.09 -4.55
CA ASP A 44 -39.86 2.65 -5.49
C ASP A 44 -39.86 1.91 -6.84
N GLU A 45 -39.16 2.46 -7.83
CA GLU A 45 -39.09 1.88 -9.18
C GLU A 45 -38.57 0.44 -9.16
N TYR A 46 -37.77 0.09 -8.14
CA TYR A 46 -37.27 -1.26 -7.97
C TYR A 46 -38.36 -2.23 -7.52
N SER A 47 -39.20 -1.87 -6.54
CA SER A 47 -40.29 -2.74 -6.09
C SER A 47 -41.38 -2.92 -7.15
N ARG A 48 -41.55 -1.97 -8.07
CA ARG A 48 -42.43 -2.11 -9.24
C ARG A 48 -41.99 -3.20 -10.22
N VAL A 49 -40.68 -3.39 -10.39
CA VAL A 49 -40.12 -4.38 -11.34
C VAL A 49 -39.85 -5.73 -10.68
N PHE A 50 -39.40 -5.73 -9.43
CA PHE A 50 -38.97 -6.95 -8.73
C PHE A 50 -39.95 -7.43 -7.67
N GLY A 51 -41.00 -6.65 -7.39
CA GLY A 51 -41.93 -6.86 -6.28
C GLY A 51 -41.40 -6.28 -4.96
N PRO A 52 -42.26 -6.26 -3.91
CA PRO A 52 -41.89 -5.81 -2.58
C PRO A 52 -40.70 -6.59 -2.01
N GLU A 53 -39.87 -5.92 -1.21
CA GLU A 53 -38.79 -6.59 -0.50
C GLU A 53 -39.34 -7.55 0.56
N ARG A 54 -38.66 -8.69 0.74
CA ARG A 54 -39.08 -9.70 1.72
C ARG A 54 -38.80 -9.21 3.14
N SER A 55 -39.70 -9.56 4.06
CA SER A 55 -39.51 -9.26 5.49
C SER A 55 -38.14 -9.71 5.99
N GLY A 56 -37.47 -8.85 6.77
CA GLY A 56 -36.12 -9.08 7.30
C GLY A 56 -34.99 -8.87 6.29
N ARG A 57 -35.29 -8.53 5.03
CA ARG A 57 -34.29 -8.18 4.02
C ARG A 57 -34.29 -6.66 3.81
N VAL A 58 -33.10 -6.08 3.68
CA VAL A 58 -32.92 -4.68 3.30
C VAL A 58 -31.96 -4.60 2.12
N ARG A 59 -32.38 -3.94 1.04
CA ARG A 59 -31.51 -3.67 -0.10
C ARG A 59 -30.59 -2.50 0.24
N CYS A 60 -29.30 -2.78 0.37
CA CYS A 60 -28.29 -1.74 0.48
C CYS A 60 -28.04 -1.10 -0.89
N VAL A 61 -28.02 0.23 -0.93
CA VAL A 61 -27.39 0.96 -2.04
C VAL A 61 -25.89 0.95 -1.77
N GLY A 62 -25.13 0.20 -2.57
CA GLY A 62 -23.67 0.13 -2.42
C GLY A 62 -23.04 1.49 -2.70
N ARG A 63 -22.77 2.26 -1.65
CA ARG A 63 -22.02 3.52 -1.72
C ARG A 63 -20.55 3.21 -1.46
N GLY A 64 -19.74 3.28 -2.51
CA GLY A 64 -18.29 3.08 -2.43
C GLY A 64 -17.76 2.03 -3.41
N PRO A 65 -16.42 1.89 -3.51
CA PRO A 65 -15.80 0.90 -4.37
C PRO A 65 -16.29 -0.51 -3.97
N ALA A 66 -16.71 -1.30 -4.95
CA ALA A 66 -17.08 -2.70 -4.70
C ALA A 66 -15.90 -3.41 -4.00
N PRO A 67 -16.13 -4.21 -2.94
CA PRO A 67 -15.05 -4.86 -2.19
C PRO A 67 -14.05 -5.64 -3.05
N SER A 68 -14.51 -6.25 -4.14
CA SER A 68 -13.66 -6.94 -5.14
C SER A 68 -12.64 -6.03 -5.84
N LYS A 69 -12.87 -4.71 -5.84
CA LYS A 69 -11.96 -3.69 -6.38
C LYS A 69 -11.03 -3.09 -5.32
N LEU A 70 -11.36 -3.23 -4.03
CA LEU A 70 -10.53 -2.72 -2.92
C LEU A 70 -9.27 -3.57 -2.68
N ALA A 71 -9.35 -4.88 -2.89
CA ALA A 71 -8.23 -5.80 -2.60
C ALA A 71 -6.94 -5.48 -3.39
N LYS A 72 -7.06 -4.97 -4.62
CA LYS A 72 -5.91 -4.65 -5.49
C LYS A 72 -5.12 -3.43 -5.03
N GLN A 73 -5.77 -2.48 -4.35
CA GLN A 73 -5.11 -1.26 -3.87
C GLN A 73 -4.36 -1.48 -2.55
N CYS A 74 -4.81 -2.43 -1.72
CA CYS A 74 -4.19 -2.72 -0.43
C CYS A 74 -2.80 -3.38 -0.57
N THR A 75 -2.60 -4.20 -1.62
CA THR A 75 -1.30 -4.85 -1.88
C THR A 75 -0.25 -3.90 -2.44
N ALA A 76 -0.65 -2.98 -3.32
CA ALA A 76 0.28 -2.02 -3.93
C ALA A 76 0.85 -1.04 -2.89
N ALA A 77 -0.01 -0.48 -2.03
CA ALA A 77 0.42 0.43 -0.97
C ALA A 77 1.34 -0.23 0.08
N ARG A 78 1.15 -1.53 0.36
CA ARG A 78 2.05 -2.30 1.25
C ARG A 78 3.42 -2.56 0.62
N PHE A 79 3.48 -2.76 -0.69
CA PHE A 79 4.74 -2.98 -1.40
C PHE A 79 5.62 -1.73 -1.43
N GLU A 80 5.03 -0.54 -1.60
CA GLU A 80 5.77 0.72 -1.61
C GLU A 80 6.34 1.07 -0.22
N ALA A 81 5.57 0.84 0.85
CA ALA A 81 6.01 1.10 2.23
C ALA A 81 7.20 0.23 2.65
N ASN A 82 7.19 -1.06 2.30
CA ASN A 82 8.30 -1.98 2.59
C ASN A 82 9.58 -1.64 1.82
N ASN A 83 9.46 -0.96 0.68
CA ASN A 83 10.62 -0.61 -0.14
C ASN A 83 11.40 0.59 0.43
N ALA A 84 10.73 1.51 1.15
CA ALA A 84 11.35 2.70 1.70
C ALA A 84 12.40 2.38 2.78
N GLU A 85 12.12 1.40 3.65
CA GLU A 85 13.05 0.95 4.69
C GLU A 85 14.29 0.27 4.10
N VAL A 86 14.10 -0.59 3.09
CA VAL A 86 15.21 -1.24 2.36
C VAL A 86 16.08 -0.22 1.63
N VAL A 87 15.49 0.81 1.03
CA VAL A 87 16.23 1.90 0.39
C VAL A 87 17.05 2.68 1.42
N GLN A 88 16.47 3.03 2.57
CA GLN A 88 17.22 3.72 3.62
C GLN A 88 18.39 2.87 4.15
N MET A 89 18.16 1.57 4.34
CA MET A 89 19.19 0.64 4.78
C MET A 89 20.35 0.56 3.78
N LYS A 90 20.06 0.46 2.47
CA LYS A 90 21.08 0.47 1.42
C LYS A 90 21.91 1.76 1.42
N THR A 91 21.26 2.92 1.57
CA THR A 91 21.97 4.21 1.64
C THR A 91 22.88 4.32 2.85
N LYS A 92 22.45 3.81 4.02
CA LYS A 92 23.30 3.77 5.21
C LYS A 92 24.48 2.81 5.03
N MET A 93 24.26 1.66 4.40
CA MET A 93 25.30 0.67 4.13
C MET A 93 26.38 1.22 3.20
N THR A 94 26.00 1.85 2.09
CA THR A 94 26.98 2.46 1.17
C THR A 94 27.75 3.62 1.81
N SER A 95 27.09 4.41 2.67
CA SER A 95 27.78 5.44 3.45
C SER A 95 28.79 4.87 4.44
N LEU A 96 28.53 3.70 5.03
CA LEU A 96 29.49 3.04 5.91
C LEU A 96 30.65 2.43 5.12
N GLU A 97 30.37 1.79 3.99
CA GLU A 97 31.39 1.21 3.10
C GLU A 97 32.39 2.27 2.65
N THR A 98 31.91 3.42 2.18
CA THR A 98 32.76 4.55 1.77
C THR A 98 33.61 5.12 2.92
N GLN A 99 33.08 5.17 4.14
CA GLN A 99 33.87 5.59 5.32
C GLN A 99 34.99 4.60 5.63
N VAL A 100 34.70 3.29 5.56
CA VAL A 100 35.69 2.23 5.80
C VAL A 100 36.79 2.26 4.72
N GLU A 101 36.43 2.46 3.46
CA GLU A 101 37.40 2.62 2.36
C GLU A 101 38.30 3.83 2.57
N SER A 102 37.72 4.97 2.96
CA SER A 102 38.47 6.21 3.26
C SER A 102 39.47 6.02 4.39
N LEU A 103 39.04 5.42 5.52
CA LEU A 103 39.93 5.12 6.64
C LEU A 103 41.05 4.16 6.24
N THR A 104 40.74 3.15 5.43
CA THR A 104 41.73 2.19 4.92
C THR A 104 42.78 2.90 4.06
N GLY A 105 42.35 3.83 3.19
CA GLY A 105 43.25 4.64 2.37
C GLY A 105 44.20 5.52 3.20
N ILE A 106 43.68 6.19 4.23
CA ILE A 106 44.49 7.02 5.14
C ILE A 106 45.53 6.17 5.86
N ILE A 107 45.15 4.98 6.35
CA ILE A 107 46.09 4.06 7.02
C ILE A 107 47.20 3.62 6.05
N GLN A 108 46.86 3.23 4.83
CA GLN A 108 47.86 2.83 3.82
C GLN A 108 48.83 3.98 3.48
N GLN A 109 48.33 5.21 3.38
CA GLN A 109 49.16 6.38 3.12
C GLN A 109 50.12 6.68 4.29
N LEU A 110 49.64 6.57 5.53
CA LEU A 110 50.48 6.72 6.72
C LEU A 110 51.57 5.63 6.82
N LEU A 111 51.23 4.38 6.48
CA LEU A 111 52.19 3.27 6.42
C LEU A 111 53.25 3.48 5.34
N SER A 112 52.85 4.03 4.19
CA SER A 112 53.75 4.29 3.06
C SER A 112 54.71 5.46 3.32
N THR A 113 54.36 6.39 4.21
CA THR A 113 55.16 7.60 4.50
C THR A 113 56.07 7.48 5.73
N ARG A 114 55.92 6.43 6.55
CA ARG A 114 56.65 6.26 7.82
C ARG A 114 57.35 4.91 7.92
N SER A 115 58.21 4.60 6.95
CA SER A 115 59.20 3.54 7.10
C SER A 115 60.29 4.00 8.07
N ASN A 116 60.11 3.82 9.39
CA ASN A 116 61.23 3.65 10.34
C ASN A 116 60.91 3.14 11.78
N ASP A 117 59.66 2.95 12.24
CA ASP A 117 59.44 2.30 13.55
C ASP A 117 58.10 1.54 13.65
N SER A 118 58.16 0.21 13.60
CA SER A 118 57.00 -0.70 13.55
C SER A 118 56.27 -0.91 14.88
N SER A 119 56.84 -0.51 16.03
CA SER A 119 56.25 -0.76 17.36
C SER A 119 55.11 0.20 17.73
N ILE A 120 55.17 1.45 17.23
CA ILE A 120 54.17 2.48 17.50
C ILE A 120 52.84 2.18 16.78
N LEU A 121 52.91 1.48 15.64
CA LEU A 121 51.75 1.16 14.78
C LEU A 121 50.80 0.13 15.38
N TRP A 122 51.32 -0.98 15.89
CA TRP A 122 50.48 -2.01 16.53
C TRP A 122 49.77 -1.47 17.78
N THR A 123 50.42 -0.54 18.49
CA THR A 123 49.87 0.12 19.67
C THR A 123 48.70 1.04 19.30
N ALA A 124 48.83 1.85 18.24
CA ALA A 124 47.75 2.71 17.76
C ALA A 124 46.55 1.92 17.22
N TYR A 125 46.81 0.82 16.50
CA TYR A 125 45.76 -0.05 15.98
C TYR A 125 44.99 -0.78 17.09
N GLY A 126 45.68 -1.29 18.12
CA GLY A 126 45.05 -1.91 19.28
C GLY A 126 44.11 -0.97 20.05
N ASN A 127 44.48 0.32 20.17
CA ASN A 127 43.68 1.32 20.87
C ASN A 127 42.40 1.72 20.11
N LEU A 128 42.40 1.64 18.78
CA LEU A 128 41.22 1.92 17.94
C LEU A 128 40.18 0.79 18.01
N LEU A 129 40.63 -0.45 18.24
CA LEU A 129 39.76 -1.63 18.37
C LEU A 129 39.21 -1.82 19.78
N ASN A 130 39.85 -1.24 20.81
CA ASN A 130 39.42 -1.37 22.20
C ASN A 130 39.57 -0.04 22.97
N PRO A 131 38.56 0.83 22.98
CA PRO A 131 38.62 2.14 23.64
C PRO A 131 38.59 2.08 25.19
N SER A 132 38.56 0.89 25.80
CA SER A 132 38.23 0.69 27.23
C SER A 132 39.36 0.92 28.24
N THR A 133 40.59 1.28 27.82
CA THR A 133 41.76 1.25 28.71
C THR A 133 42.58 2.54 28.75
N GLN A 134 41.93 3.71 28.80
CA GLN A 134 42.61 4.93 29.28
C GLN A 134 41.68 5.74 30.19
N PHE A 135 41.52 5.29 31.42
CA PHE A 135 41.20 6.16 32.55
C PHE A 135 41.99 5.71 33.77
N ILE A 136 42.46 6.71 34.55
CA ILE A 136 43.11 6.66 35.89
C ILE A 136 44.64 6.45 35.80
N SER A 137 45.53 7.25 36.39
CA SER A 137 45.49 8.48 37.21
C SER A 137 46.93 8.98 37.40
N GLN A 138 47.09 10.31 37.49
CA GLN A 138 48.17 11.12 38.10
C GLN A 138 49.64 10.68 38.01
#